data_AF-A0A3R7ADU2-F1
#
_entry.id   AF-A0A3R7ADU2-F1
#
_cell.length_a   1.000
_cell.length_b   1.000
_cell.length_c   1.000
_cell.angle_alpha   90.00
_cell.angle_beta   90.00
_cell.angle_gamma   90.00
#
_symmetry.space_group_name_H-M   'P 1'
#
loop_
_entity.id
_entity.type
_entity.pdbx_description
1 polymer ?
#
loop_
_entity_poly.entity_id
_entity_poly.type
_entity_poly.pdbx_seq_one_letter_code
_entity_poly.pdbx_strand_id
1 'polypeptide(L)'
;MFRATRVLSMAVAQKTSTGLVGLAVNPNWRVDLIKLYGETLKATQTHLPDCFYRTSVEQITNFRLKVVTEHEEEDTVEKLINCGQVEELIEQAEDELFLIPKYAGNVTPPPTSLQSRFSSCALRMATVGTAGHAQGRIMH
;
A
#
# COMPACT_ATOMS: atom_id res chain seq x y z
N MET A 1 -24.75 41.00 19.88
CA MET A 1 -24.63 39.53 19.76
C MET A 1 -23.55 39.25 18.71
N PHE A 2 -22.29 39.16 19.11
CA PHE A 2 -21.18 38.88 18.18
C PHE A 2 -20.91 37.37 18.20
N ARG A 3 -21.36 36.65 17.16
CA ARG A 3 -20.96 35.27 16.91
C ARG A 3 -19.55 35.31 16.33
N ALA A 4 -18.55 35.15 17.19
CA ALA A 4 -17.21 34.83 16.77
C ALA A 4 -17.23 33.41 16.17
N THR A 5 -17.37 33.32 14.85
CA THR A 5 -17.07 32.11 14.09
C THR A 5 -15.58 31.85 14.24
N ARG A 6 -15.23 30.89 15.10
CA ARG A 6 -13.90 30.27 15.10
C ARG A 6 -13.68 29.68 13.71
N VAL A 7 -12.81 30.31 12.94
CA VAL A 7 -12.21 29.72 11.74
C VAL A 7 -11.43 28.50 12.24
N LEU A 8 -11.84 27.30 11.84
CA LEU A 8 -11.06 26.09 12.06
C LEU A 8 -9.78 26.23 11.22
N SER A 9 -8.66 26.54 11.86
CA SER A 9 -7.34 26.26 11.31
C SER A 9 -7.20 24.74 11.26
N MET A 10 -7.52 24.12 10.11
CA MET A 10 -7.13 22.73 9.84
C MET A 10 -5.62 22.71 9.61
N ALA A 11 -4.87 22.60 10.71
CA ALA A 11 -3.50 22.16 10.65
C ALA A 11 -3.54 20.71 10.16
N VAL A 12 -3.18 20.48 8.89
CA VAL A 12 -2.76 19.15 8.44
C VAL A 12 -1.61 18.78 9.37
N ALA A 13 -1.84 17.81 10.25
CA ALA A 13 -0.83 17.32 11.17
C ALA A 13 0.21 16.55 10.35
N GLN A 14 1.13 17.27 9.69
CA GLN A 14 2.24 16.65 9.00
C GLN A 14 3.16 16.01 10.05
N LYS A 15 3.38 14.70 9.93
CA LYS A 15 4.28 13.95 10.80
C LYS A 15 5.67 14.59 10.80
N THR A 16 6.19 14.87 11.99
CA THR A 16 7.49 15.54 12.19
C THR A 16 8.66 14.57 12.04
N SER A 17 8.43 13.27 12.25
CA SER A 17 9.40 12.20 12.03
C SER A 17 8.68 10.86 11.93
N THR A 18 9.19 9.95 11.10
CA THR A 18 8.76 8.53 11.01
C THR A 18 9.09 7.73 12.28
N GLY A 19 10.00 8.22 13.13
CA GLY A 19 10.50 7.48 14.30
C GLY A 19 11.42 6.30 13.93
N LEU A 20 11.70 6.10 12.64
CA LEU A 20 12.61 5.11 12.10
C LEU A 20 13.92 5.80 11.68
N VAL A 21 15.06 5.23 12.07
CA VAL A 21 16.37 5.77 11.71
C VAL A 21 16.60 5.54 10.21
N GLY A 22 16.82 6.62 9.45
CA GLY A 22 17.14 6.56 8.03
C GLY A 22 15.96 6.72 7.06
N LEU A 23 14.72 6.86 7.57
CA LEU A 23 13.53 7.05 6.74
C LEU A 23 12.99 8.48 6.89
N ALA A 24 13.30 9.35 5.93
CA ALA A 24 12.84 10.75 5.95
C ALA A 24 11.36 10.84 5.56
N VAL A 25 10.61 11.71 6.25
CA VAL A 25 9.20 11.98 5.93
C VAL A 25 9.09 12.53 4.51
N ASN A 26 8.27 11.92 3.66
CA ASN A 26 8.04 12.40 2.31
C ASN A 26 6.74 13.23 2.26
N PRO A 27 6.79 14.55 2.04
CA PRO A 27 5.59 15.40 1.99
C PRO A 27 4.69 15.12 0.77
N ASN A 28 5.22 14.49 -0.29
CA ASN A 28 4.50 14.17 -1.52
C ASN A 28 4.31 12.64 -1.71
N TRP A 29 4.28 11.88 -0.61
CA TRP A 29 4.20 10.42 -0.60
C TRP A 29 3.14 9.84 -1.56
N ARG A 30 1.99 10.50 -1.68
CA ARG A 30 0.88 10.05 -2.53
C ARG A 30 1.23 10.03 -4.01
N VAL A 31 1.85 11.11 -4.49
CA VAL A 31 2.22 11.26 -5.90
C VAL A 31 3.27 10.21 -6.26
N ASP A 32 4.25 10.02 -5.36
CA ASP A 32 5.32 9.05 -5.55
C ASP A 32 4.80 7.61 -5.52
N LEU A 33 3.92 7.25 -4.58
CA LEU A 33 3.29 5.93 -4.54
C LEU A 33 2.46 5.63 -5.80
N ILE A 34 1.63 6.58 -6.25
CA ILE A 34 0.82 6.39 -7.47
C ILE A 34 1.73 6.16 -8.69
N LYS A 35 2.80 6.95 -8.79
CA LYS A 35 3.77 6.81 -9.87
C LYS A 35 4.48 5.45 -9.82
N LEU A 36 5.01 5.07 -8.66
CA LEU A 36 5.75 3.82 -8.47
C LEU A 36 4.86 2.61 -8.75
N TYR A 37 3.65 2.55 -8.20
CA TYR A 37 2.72 1.45 -8.49
C TYR A 37 2.34 1.36 -9.97
N GLY A 38 2.17 2.50 -10.64
CA GLY A 38 1.94 2.54 -12.09
C GLY A 38 3.13 1.98 -12.89
N GLU A 39 4.36 2.27 -12.46
CA GLU A 39 5.58 1.72 -13.04
C GLU A 39 5.72 0.22 -12.77
N THR A 40 5.45 -0.23 -11.55
CA THR A 40 5.46 -1.66 -11.17
C THR A 40 4.49 -2.49 -12.00
N LEU A 41 3.26 -2.00 -12.26
CA LEU A 41 2.29 -2.69 -13.11
C LEU A 41 2.77 -2.81 -14.56
N LYS A 42 3.38 -1.74 -15.11
CA LYS A 42 3.95 -1.76 -16.47
C LYS A 42 5.14 -2.72 -16.57
N ALA A 43 6.03 -2.68 -15.58
CA ALA A 43 7.19 -3.57 -15.51
C ALA A 43 6.76 -5.03 -15.41
N THR A 44 5.74 -5.32 -14.59
CA THR A 44 5.16 -6.66 -14.45
C THR A 44 4.62 -7.19 -15.78
N GLN A 45 3.87 -6.37 -16.53
CA GLN A 45 3.34 -6.76 -17.84
C GLN A 45 4.42 -6.95 -18.91
N THR A 46 5.53 -6.21 -18.79
CA THR A 46 6.61 -6.22 -19.80
C THR A 46 7.61 -7.35 -19.55
N HIS A 47 7.95 -7.61 -18.28
CA HIS A 47 9.08 -8.47 -17.91
C HIS A 47 8.66 -9.84 -17.38
N LEU A 48 7.46 -9.99 -16.82
CA LEU A 48 7.04 -11.24 -16.19
C LEU A 48 6.09 -12.03 -17.10
N PRO A 49 6.35 -13.34 -17.32
CA PRO A 49 5.38 -14.22 -17.98
C PRO A 49 4.17 -14.45 -17.06
N ASP A 50 3.12 -15.07 -17.62
CA ASP A 50 1.95 -15.45 -16.84
C ASP A 50 2.32 -16.50 -15.78
N CYS A 51 2.41 -16.05 -14.52
CA CYS A 51 2.89 -16.85 -13.40
C CYS A 51 2.26 -16.34 -12.09
N PHE A 52 2.24 -17.20 -11.06
CA PHE A 52 1.62 -16.88 -9.77
C PHE A 52 2.20 -15.61 -9.11
N TYR A 53 3.51 -15.36 -9.29
CA TYR A 53 4.16 -14.15 -8.78
C TYR A 53 3.58 -12.89 -9.42
N ARG A 54 3.45 -12.88 -10.75
CA ARG A 54 2.81 -11.79 -11.49
C ARG A 54 1.38 -11.52 -11.01
N THR A 55 0.56 -12.55 -10.86
CA THR A 55 -0.82 -12.39 -10.36
C THR A 55 -0.84 -11.78 -8.97
N SER A 56 0.04 -12.26 -8.08
CA SER A 56 0.12 -11.77 -6.70
C SER A 56 0.56 -10.30 -6.64
N VAL A 57 1.59 -9.93 -7.41
CA VAL A 57 2.10 -8.56 -7.49
C VAL A 57 1.03 -7.63 -8.08
N GLU A 58 0.35 -8.04 -9.15
CA GLU A 58 -0.74 -7.27 -9.75
C GLU A 58 -1.90 -7.06 -8.75
N GLN A 59 -2.31 -8.10 -8.02
CA GLN A 59 -3.40 -8.01 -7.03
C GLN A 59 -3.04 -7.03 -5.90
N ILE A 60 -1.86 -7.18 -5.30
CA ILE A 60 -1.41 -6.32 -4.19
C ILE A 60 -1.25 -4.88 -4.67
N THR A 61 -0.60 -4.68 -5.82
CA THR A 61 -0.35 -3.34 -6.36
C THR A 61 -1.65 -2.63 -6.72
N ASN A 62 -2.61 -3.32 -7.33
CA ASN A 62 -3.92 -2.75 -7.64
C ASN A 62 -4.72 -2.40 -6.38
N PHE A 63 -4.68 -3.24 -5.34
CA PHE A 63 -5.31 -2.95 -4.07
C PHE A 63 -4.72 -1.68 -3.44
N ARG A 64 -3.39 -1.63 -3.31
CA ARG A 64 -2.70 -0.48 -2.68
C ARG A 64 -2.92 0.79 -3.47
N LEU A 65 -2.88 0.72 -4.81
CA LEU A 65 -3.16 1.85 -5.69
C LEU A 65 -4.57 2.37 -5.47
N LYS A 66 -5.59 1.50 -5.37
CA LYS A 66 -6.97 1.92 -5.07
C LYS A 66 -7.07 2.67 -3.75
N VAL A 67 -6.52 2.11 -2.67
CA VAL A 67 -6.55 2.75 -1.35
C VAL A 67 -5.86 4.12 -1.38
N VAL A 68 -4.68 4.22 -2.01
CA VAL A 68 -3.96 5.49 -2.15
C VAL A 68 -4.74 6.48 -3.01
N THR A 69 -5.51 6.05 -4.01
CA THR A 69 -6.35 6.96 -4.81
C THR A 69 -7.63 7.40 -4.09
N GLU A 70 -8.22 6.55 -3.25
CA GLU A 70 -9.49 6.84 -2.56
C GLU A 70 -9.32 7.69 -1.30
N HIS A 71 -8.17 7.59 -0.62
CA HIS A 71 -7.94 8.22 0.68
C HIS A 71 -6.77 9.21 0.64
N GLU A 72 -7.01 10.48 0.97
CA GLU A 72 -6.00 11.54 1.03
C GLU A 72 -5.26 11.59 2.37
N GLU A 73 -5.91 11.15 3.44
CA GLU A 73 -5.35 11.11 4.79
C GLU A 73 -4.40 9.93 4.97
N GLU A 74 -3.16 10.23 5.35
CA GLU A 74 -2.08 9.26 5.51
C GLU A 74 -2.41 8.17 6.54
N ASP A 75 -2.89 8.57 7.72
CA ASP A 75 -3.31 7.66 8.79
C ASP A 75 -4.34 6.64 8.34
N THR A 76 -5.24 7.03 7.42
CA THR A 76 -6.25 6.11 6.89
C THR A 76 -5.65 5.11 5.91
N VAL A 77 -4.71 5.55 5.07
CA VAL A 77 -3.99 4.68 4.14
C VAL A 77 -3.16 3.65 4.91
N GLU A 78 -2.44 4.05 5.94
CA GLU A 78 -1.62 3.14 6.76
C GLU A 78 -2.47 2.08 7.47
N LYS A 79 -3.65 2.46 7.99
CA LYS A 79 -4.58 1.52 8.64
C LYS A 79 -5.21 0.54 7.66
N LEU A 80 -5.59 1.02 6.47
CA LEU A 80 -6.22 0.17 5.45
C LEU A 80 -5.22 -0.79 4.81
N ILE A 81 -4.01 -0.31 4.53
CA ILE A 81 -2.96 -1.14 3.95
C ILE A 81 -2.32 -2.04 5.01
N ASN A 82 -2.31 -1.61 6.27
CA ASN A 82 -1.85 -2.37 7.44
C ASN A 82 -0.47 -3.01 7.23
N CYS A 83 0.48 -2.22 6.73
CA CYS A 83 1.77 -2.73 6.25
C CYS A 83 2.94 -1.79 6.54
N GLY A 84 2.87 -1.10 7.68
CA GLY A 84 3.86 -0.09 8.08
C GLY A 84 3.47 1.32 7.66
N GLN A 85 4.44 2.22 7.74
CA GLN A 85 4.28 3.62 7.35
C GLN A 85 4.30 3.81 5.83
N VAL A 86 3.75 4.93 5.34
CA VAL A 86 3.74 5.21 3.89
C VAL A 86 5.14 5.28 3.27
N GLU A 87 6.17 5.68 4.01
CA GLU A 87 7.56 5.66 3.52
C GLU A 87 8.09 4.23 3.34
N GLU A 88 7.73 3.30 4.22
CA GLU A 88 8.09 1.88 4.05
C GLU A 88 7.41 1.29 2.80
N LEU A 89 6.20 1.76 2.47
CA LEU A 89 5.51 1.36 1.24
C LEU A 89 6.20 1.87 -0.02
N ILE A 90 6.82 3.05 0.03
CA ILE A 90 7.60 3.61 -1.08
C ILE A 90 8.85 2.74 -1.31
N GLU A 91 9.62 2.47 -0.26
CA GLU A 91 10.82 1.62 -0.34
C GLU A 91 10.47 0.22 -0.87
N GLN A 92 9.37 -0.38 -0.39
CA GLN A 92 8.88 -1.66 -0.91
C GLN A 92 8.53 -1.61 -2.41
N ALA A 93 7.93 -0.52 -2.89
CA ALA A 93 7.57 -0.37 -4.29
C ALA A 93 8.80 -0.19 -5.19
N GLU A 94 9.82 0.54 -4.72
CA GLU A 94 11.11 0.69 -5.40
C GLU A 94 11.87 -0.64 -5.47
N ASP A 95 11.93 -1.37 -4.34
CA ASP A 95 12.52 -2.71 -4.28
C ASP A 95 11.84 -3.68 -5.25
N GLU A 96 10.51 -3.65 -5.32
CA GLU A 96 9.73 -4.49 -6.23
C GLU A 96 10.05 -4.16 -7.70
N LEU A 97 10.11 -2.87 -8.03
CA LEU A 97 10.45 -2.41 -9.38
C LEU A 97 11.87 -2.84 -9.80
N PHE A 98 12.82 -2.81 -8.86
CA PHE A 98 14.18 -3.30 -9.08
C PHE A 98 14.26 -4.83 -9.20
N LEU A 99 13.37 -5.54 -8.53
CA LEU A 99 13.35 -7.00 -8.47
C LEU A 99 12.70 -7.65 -9.70
N ILE A 100 11.64 -7.05 -10.25
CA ILE A 100 10.94 -7.52 -11.47
C ILE A 100 11.88 -7.86 -12.65
N PRO A 101 12.79 -6.98 -13.09
CA PRO A 101 13.68 -7.30 -14.21
C PRO A 101 14.68 -8.41 -13.89
N LYS A 102 15.02 -8.61 -12.61
CA LYS A 102 15.90 -9.72 -12.17
C LYS A 102 15.19 -11.07 -12.25
N TYR A 103 13.90 -11.11 -11.97
CA TYR A 103 13.10 -12.33 -12.15
C TYR A 103 12.99 -12.76 -13.62
N ALA A 104 12.97 -11.80 -14.55
CA ALA A 104 12.96 -12.09 -15.98
C ALA A 104 14.27 -12.72 -16.49
N GLY A 105 15.39 -12.50 -15.79
CA GLY A 105 16.76 -12.82 -16.25
C GLY A 105 17.38 -14.14 -15.77
N ASN A 106 16.61 -15.09 -15.22
CA ASN A 106 17.04 -16.36 -14.58
C ASN A 106 17.37 -16.29 -13.09
N VAL A 107 16.34 -16.23 -12.23
CA VAL A 107 16.47 -16.67 -10.84
C VAL A 107 15.31 -17.62 -10.56
N THR A 108 15.64 -18.86 -10.16
CA THR A 108 14.71 -19.80 -9.53
C THR A 108 13.88 -19.07 -8.48
N PRO A 109 12.56 -19.37 -8.35
CA PRO A 109 11.71 -18.67 -7.38
C PRO A 109 12.43 -18.65 -6.02
N PRO A 110 12.52 -17.50 -5.33
CA PRO A 110 13.16 -17.49 -4.02
C PRO A 110 12.43 -18.50 -3.15
N PRO A 111 13.15 -19.17 -2.23
CA PRO A 111 12.50 -20.03 -1.26
C PRO A 111 11.37 -19.24 -0.60
N THR A 112 10.28 -19.94 -0.27
CA THR A 112 9.01 -19.41 0.24
C THR A 112 9.17 -18.43 1.42
N SER A 113 10.34 -18.39 2.05
CA SER A 113 10.76 -17.40 3.05
C SER A 113 10.79 -15.95 2.57
N LEU A 114 11.10 -15.66 1.30
CA LEU A 114 11.08 -14.27 0.78
C LEU A 114 9.66 -13.84 0.34
N GLN A 115 8.86 -14.81 -0.13
CA GLN A 115 7.41 -14.63 -0.28
C GLN A 115 6.73 -14.34 1.05
N SER A 116 7.27 -14.81 2.19
CA SER A 116 6.68 -14.55 3.50
C SER A 116 6.68 -13.07 3.91
N ARG A 117 7.60 -12.25 3.37
CA ARG A 117 7.60 -10.78 3.59
C ARG A 117 6.50 -10.09 2.80
N PHE A 118 6.27 -10.49 1.54
CA PHE A 118 5.10 -10.06 0.76
C PHE A 118 3.79 -10.61 1.35
N SER A 119 3.82 -11.85 1.86
CA SER A 119 2.69 -12.52 2.50
C SER A 119 2.36 -11.94 3.87
N SER A 120 3.31 -11.37 4.62
CA SER A 120 3.03 -10.66 5.88
C SER A 120 2.11 -9.45 5.66
N CYS A 121 2.26 -8.81 4.50
CA CYS A 121 1.36 -7.76 4.06
C CYS A 121 0.04 -8.35 3.52
N ALA A 122 0.10 -9.34 2.62
CA ALA A 122 -1.09 -9.98 2.04
C ALA A 122 -2.03 -10.65 3.09
N LEU A 123 -1.47 -11.30 4.11
CA LEU A 123 -2.20 -11.95 5.19
C LEU A 123 -2.87 -10.95 6.13
N ARG A 124 -2.29 -9.75 6.28
CA ARG A 124 -2.89 -8.62 7.00
C ARG A 124 -3.97 -7.88 6.20
N MET A 125 -3.93 -7.96 4.86
CA MET A 125 -4.97 -7.40 3.99
C MET A 125 -6.26 -8.24 4.05
N ALA A 126 -6.14 -9.56 4.19
CA ALA A 126 -7.28 -10.48 4.23
C ALA A 126 -8.22 -10.24 5.44
N THR A 127 -7.75 -9.58 6.50
CA THR A 127 -8.55 -9.30 7.70
C THR A 127 -9.39 -8.02 7.64
N VAL A 128 -9.23 -7.18 6.62
CA VAL A 128 -9.99 -5.90 6.49
C VAL A 128 -11.27 -6.08 5.63
N GLY A 129 -11.48 -7.26 5.03
CA GLY A 129 -12.57 -7.52 4.08
C GLY A 129 -13.90 -8.05 4.65
N THR A 130 -14.09 -8.20 5.97
CA THR A 130 -15.35 -8.76 6.52
C THR A 130 -15.88 -7.94 7.69
N ALA A 131 -16.27 -6.69 7.45
CA ALA A 131 -17.12 -5.92 8.36
C ALA A 131 -18.27 -5.30 7.56
N GLY A 132 -19.32 -6.10 7.28
CA GLY A 132 -20.48 -5.58 6.55
C GLY A 132 -21.44 -6.61 5.97
N HIS A 133 -21.88 -7.61 6.74
CA HIS A 133 -23.18 -8.21 6.45
C HIS A 133 -23.93 -8.47 7.76
N ALA A 134 -24.86 -7.56 8.03
CA ALA A 134 -25.79 -7.64 9.14
C ALA A 134 -26.62 -8.92 9.04
N GLN A 135 -26.45 -9.85 9.98
CA GLN A 135 -27.41 -10.92 10.22
C GLN A 135 -28.60 -10.35 10.98
N GLY A 136 -29.53 -9.78 10.20
CA GLY A 136 -30.89 -9.49 10.63
C GLY A 136 -31.69 -10.77 10.77
N ARG A 137 -31.84 -11.20 12.03
CA ARG A 137 -32.87 -12.11 12.56
C ARG A 137 -34.29 -11.77 12.05
N ILE A 138 -34.97 -12.73 11.42
CA ILE A 138 -36.44 -12.94 11.39
C ILE A 138 -36.68 -14.36 10.85
N MET A 139 -36.88 -15.37 11.70
CA MET A 139 -38.17 -15.86 12.23
C MET A 139 -39.21 -16.16 11.13
N HIS A 140 -39.27 -17.42 10.68
CA HIS A 140 -40.50 -18.20 10.57
C HIS A 140 -40.19 -19.71 10.52
#